data_AF-A0A972RW37-F1
#
_entry.id   AF-A0A972RW37-F1
#
_cell.length_a   1.000
_cell.length_b   1.000
_cell.length_c   1.000
_cell.angle_alpha   90.00
_cell.angle_beta   90.00
_cell.angle_gamma   90.00
#
_symmetry.space_group_name_H-M   'P 1'
#
loop_
_entity.id
_entity.type
_entity.pdbx_description
1 polymer ?
#
loop_
_entity_poly.entity_id
_entity_poly.type
_entity_poly.pdbx_seq_one_letter_code
_entity_poly.pdbx_strand_id
1 'polypeptide(L)'
;MKMKDWNGKDVGIIVSKGGVIALANPYANLITTGIEPWPPSEIVQKLYESRQKRAFADDQQEMLDKFLGYYSDLQSIHSEDAITWSVFGTISRAETTIRNKWINDFFEMIGIKVESIKTSEIFLWRRIPHPDTLVSGGPEIDFGIYTEHTIVFGEAKWLSPVGVTQGKNKDKDQIQLRMEFLDKYGKRIFPSIQQMIVLGIGLKRDVVKTEQKGNIKCVSTTWDDVC
;
A
#
# COMPACT_ATOMS: atom_id res chain seq x y z
N MET A 1 23.44 -1.95 -16.47
CA MET A 1 23.64 -0.83 -15.52
C MET A 1 23.45 -1.34 -14.09
N LYS A 2 24.00 -0.68 -13.08
CA LYS A 2 23.83 -1.05 -11.66
C LYS A 2 23.38 0.16 -10.84
N MET A 3 22.61 -0.09 -9.78
CA MET A 3 22.30 0.89 -8.72
C MET A 3 22.34 0.21 -7.35
N LYS A 4 22.30 1.00 -6.29
CA LYS A 4 22.07 0.50 -4.93
C LYS A 4 20.58 0.26 -4.71
N ASP A 5 20.23 -0.90 -4.16
CA ASP A 5 18.88 -1.17 -3.69
C ASP A 5 18.62 -0.57 -2.30
N TRP A 6 17.40 -0.72 -1.80
CA TRP A 6 16.98 -0.27 -0.47
C TRP A 6 17.78 -0.89 0.68
N ASN A 7 18.47 -2.00 0.42
CA ASN A 7 19.30 -2.73 1.38
C ASN A 7 20.81 -2.44 1.18
N GLY A 8 21.18 -1.45 0.36
CA GLY A 8 22.57 -1.05 0.09
C GLY A 8 23.36 -1.99 -0.83
N LYS A 9 22.71 -2.93 -1.52
CA LYS A 9 23.35 -3.90 -2.42
C LYS A 9 23.35 -3.42 -3.85
N ASP A 10 24.41 -3.74 -4.60
CA ASP A 10 24.45 -3.45 -6.03
C ASP A 10 23.55 -4.42 -6.80
N VAL A 11 22.58 -3.87 -7.51
CA VAL A 11 21.57 -4.63 -8.26
C VAL A 11 21.57 -4.24 -9.73
N GLY A 12 21.31 -5.22 -10.58
CA GLY A 12 21.22 -5.01 -12.02
C GLY A 12 19.91 -4.32 -12.38
N ILE A 13 19.98 -3.31 -13.26
CA ILE A 13 18.83 -2.53 -13.68
C ILE A 13 18.70 -2.40 -15.19
N ILE A 14 17.45 -2.17 -15.60
CA ILE A 14 16.98 -1.96 -16.95
C ILE A 14 16.15 -0.69 -16.96
N VAL A 15 16.16 0.05 -18.07
CA VAL A 15 15.37 1.28 -18.22
C VAL A 15 14.40 1.09 -19.37
N SER A 16 13.12 1.37 -19.11
CA SER A 16 12.08 1.34 -20.13
C SER A 16 12.28 2.43 -21.17
N LYS A 17 11.58 2.34 -22.31
CA LYS A 17 11.57 3.36 -23.36
C LYS A 17 11.13 4.74 -22.84
N GLY A 18 10.34 4.76 -21.76
CA GLY A 18 9.85 5.97 -21.09
C GLY A 18 10.72 6.43 -19.90
N GLY A 19 11.90 5.84 -19.67
CA GLY A 19 12.82 6.24 -18.61
C GLY A 19 12.55 5.63 -17.23
N VAL A 20 11.61 4.69 -17.10
CA VAL A 20 11.32 4.02 -15.83
C VAL A 20 12.35 2.93 -15.56
N ILE A 21 12.93 2.93 -14.36
CA ILE A 21 13.91 1.92 -13.95
C ILE A 21 13.18 0.68 -13.42
N ALA A 22 13.60 -0.50 -13.89
CA ALA A 22 13.21 -1.79 -13.35
C ALA A 22 14.45 -2.56 -12.87
N LEU A 23 14.31 -3.23 -11.72
CA LEU A 23 15.30 -4.14 -11.18
C LEU A 23 15.13 -5.54 -11.81
N ALA A 24 16.23 -6.25 -12.03
CA ALA A 24 16.16 -7.61 -12.58
C ALA A 24 15.52 -8.63 -11.61
N ASN A 25 15.66 -8.40 -10.30
CA ASN A 25 15.04 -9.22 -9.26
C ASN A 25 13.97 -8.40 -8.53
N PRO A 26 12.68 -8.81 -8.53
CA PRO A 26 11.61 -8.08 -7.83
C PRO A 26 11.91 -7.89 -6.33
N TYR A 27 12.56 -8.85 -5.68
CA TYR A 27 12.86 -8.77 -4.25
C TYR A 27 13.93 -7.74 -3.90
N ALA A 28 14.74 -7.32 -4.88
CA ALA A 28 15.66 -6.21 -4.67
C ALA A 28 14.92 -4.88 -4.45
N ASN A 29 13.67 -4.78 -4.89
CA ASN A 29 12.87 -3.57 -4.70
C ASN A 29 12.09 -3.58 -3.37
N LEU A 30 12.33 -4.58 -2.52
CA LEU A 30 11.66 -4.74 -1.23
C LEU A 30 12.68 -4.61 -0.11
N ILE A 31 12.27 -3.96 0.98
CA ILE A 31 13.00 -4.08 2.25
C ILE A 31 12.71 -5.46 2.85
N THR A 32 13.76 -6.18 3.21
CA THR A 32 13.66 -7.48 3.87
C THR A 32 14.17 -7.36 5.31
N THR A 33 13.33 -7.74 6.28
CA THR A 33 13.67 -7.66 7.72
C THR A 33 13.99 -9.04 8.30
N GLY A 34 14.49 -9.97 7.48
CA GLY A 34 14.77 -11.34 7.91
C GLY A 34 13.50 -12.19 8.16
N ILE A 35 12.40 -11.86 7.48
CA ILE A 35 11.13 -12.59 7.60
C ILE A 35 11.25 -13.98 6.97
N GLU A 36 10.79 -15.02 7.68
CA GLU A 36 10.67 -16.39 7.17
C GLU A 36 9.25 -16.96 7.33
N PRO A 37 8.73 -17.73 6.35
CA PRO A 37 9.33 -18.00 5.05
C PRO A 37 9.35 -16.76 4.13
N TRP A 38 10.28 -16.76 3.17
CA TRP A 38 10.42 -15.69 2.18
C TRP A 38 10.19 -16.22 0.74
N PRO A 39 9.40 -15.51 -0.10
CA PRO A 39 8.58 -14.34 0.25
C PRO A 39 7.35 -14.73 1.09
N PRO A 40 6.83 -13.80 1.92
CA PRO A 40 5.57 -14.02 2.63
C PRO A 40 4.38 -14.00 1.66
N SER A 41 3.24 -14.57 2.07
CA SER A 41 2.07 -14.77 1.20
C SER A 41 1.50 -13.46 0.64
N GLU A 42 1.63 -12.37 1.39
CA GLU A 42 1.26 -11.03 0.97
C GLU A 42 2.09 -10.54 -0.22
N ILE A 43 3.37 -10.92 -0.32
CA ILE A 43 4.20 -10.64 -1.50
C ILE A 43 3.87 -11.60 -2.63
N VAL A 44 3.63 -12.88 -2.33
CA VAL A 44 3.31 -13.90 -3.35
C VAL A 44 2.11 -13.46 -4.21
N GLN A 45 1.07 -12.87 -3.61
CA GLN A 45 -0.11 -12.42 -4.36
C GLN A 45 0.19 -11.26 -5.34
N LYS A 46 1.32 -10.55 -5.19
CA LYS A 46 1.76 -9.43 -6.02
C LYS A 46 2.80 -9.83 -7.08
N LEU A 47 3.28 -11.07 -7.04
CA LEU A 47 4.12 -11.66 -8.08
C LEU A 47 3.25 -12.18 -9.24
N TYR A 48 2.61 -11.28 -9.98
CA TYR A 48 1.89 -11.60 -11.22
C TYR A 48 2.58 -10.96 -12.43
N GLU A 49 2.33 -11.53 -13.62
CA GLU A 49 2.85 -11.00 -14.87
C GLU A 49 2.20 -9.66 -15.23
N SER A 50 3.02 -8.64 -15.40
CA SER A 50 2.58 -7.30 -15.77
C SER A 50 2.60 -7.10 -17.28
N ARG A 51 1.52 -6.47 -17.78
CA ARG A 51 1.42 -6.02 -19.17
C ARG A 51 2.38 -4.87 -19.50
N GLN A 52 3.00 -4.25 -18.49
CA GLN A 52 3.95 -3.14 -18.69
C GLN A 52 5.30 -3.60 -19.22
N LYS A 53 5.55 -4.92 -19.31
CA LYS A 53 6.70 -5.51 -20.00
C LYS A 53 6.91 -4.95 -21.42
N ARG A 54 5.82 -4.58 -22.11
CA ARG A 54 5.84 -3.95 -23.45
C ARG A 54 6.55 -2.58 -23.50
N ALA A 55 6.73 -1.92 -22.36
CA ALA A 55 7.41 -0.63 -22.27
C ALA A 55 8.94 -0.74 -22.44
N PHE A 56 9.48 -1.96 -22.41
CA PHE A 56 10.91 -2.23 -22.55
C PHE A 56 11.27 -2.65 -23.97
N ALA A 57 12.56 -2.61 -24.30
CA ALA A 57 13.07 -3.06 -25.59
C ALA A 57 13.19 -4.59 -25.63
N ASP A 58 13.12 -5.17 -26.83
CA ASP A 58 13.06 -6.63 -27.01
C ASP A 58 14.36 -7.33 -26.56
N ASP A 59 15.49 -6.65 -26.71
CA ASP A 59 16.82 -7.10 -26.25
C ASP A 59 16.99 -7.05 -24.72
N GLN A 60 16.04 -6.47 -23.99
CA GLN A 60 16.04 -6.39 -22.53
C GLN A 60 15.14 -7.45 -21.86
N GLN A 61 14.32 -8.16 -22.65
CA GLN A 61 13.30 -9.07 -22.12
C GLN A 61 13.91 -10.22 -21.31
N GLU A 62 15.02 -10.79 -21.78
CA GLU A 62 15.73 -11.86 -21.06
C GLU A 62 16.11 -11.44 -19.63
N MET A 63 16.54 -10.18 -19.45
CA MET A 63 16.95 -9.69 -18.14
C MET A 63 15.75 -9.38 -17.23
N LEU A 64 14.61 -8.96 -17.79
CA LEU A 64 13.36 -8.76 -17.03
C LEU A 64 12.79 -10.09 -16.53
N ASP A 65 12.87 -11.12 -17.36
CA ASP A 65 12.32 -12.46 -17.08
C ASP A 65 13.26 -13.33 -16.26
N LYS A 66 14.53 -12.93 -16.11
CA LYS A 66 15.60 -13.73 -15.50
C LYS A 66 15.23 -14.39 -14.18
N PHE A 67 14.43 -13.72 -13.35
CA PHE A 67 14.14 -14.19 -11.99
C PHE A 67 12.84 -14.98 -11.87
N LEU A 68 11.72 -14.47 -12.40
CA LEU A 68 10.41 -15.11 -12.28
C LEU A 68 9.97 -15.88 -13.55
N GLY A 69 10.70 -15.74 -14.65
CA GLY A 69 10.26 -16.12 -16.00
C GLY A 69 9.33 -15.11 -16.67
N TYR A 70 9.00 -14.01 -15.98
CA TYR A 70 8.17 -12.90 -16.48
C TYR A 70 8.50 -11.61 -15.72
N TYR A 71 8.09 -10.47 -16.28
CA TYR A 71 8.15 -9.17 -15.62
C TYR A 71 6.98 -8.98 -14.65
N SER A 72 7.29 -8.64 -13.39
CA SER A 72 6.31 -8.22 -12.37
C SER A 72 6.42 -6.73 -12.10
N ASP A 73 5.30 -6.07 -11.79
CA ASP A 73 5.30 -4.65 -11.41
C ASP A 73 6.14 -4.38 -10.15
N LEU A 74 6.40 -5.39 -9.30
CA LEU A 74 7.32 -5.25 -8.16
C LEU A 74 8.77 -4.93 -8.59
N GLN A 75 9.16 -5.20 -9.83
CA GLN A 75 10.48 -4.84 -10.35
C GLN A 75 10.63 -3.34 -10.60
N SER A 76 9.54 -2.60 -10.80
CA SER A 76 9.60 -1.15 -11.08
C SER A 76 9.92 -0.35 -9.83
N ILE A 77 10.86 0.60 -9.91
CA ILE A 77 11.12 1.53 -8.79
C ILE A 77 9.93 2.46 -8.48
N HIS A 78 8.92 2.49 -9.35
CA HIS A 78 7.66 3.22 -9.15
C HIS A 78 6.53 2.30 -8.65
N SER A 79 6.84 1.09 -8.22
CA SER A 79 5.85 0.13 -7.74
C SER A 79 5.23 0.58 -6.42
N GLU A 80 3.95 0.94 -6.46
CA GLU A 80 3.13 1.26 -5.28
C GLU A 80 3.10 0.09 -4.29
N ASP A 81 3.01 -1.14 -4.80
CA ASP A 81 3.03 -2.34 -3.98
C ASP A 81 4.39 -2.55 -3.29
N ALA A 82 5.51 -2.28 -3.98
CA ALA A 82 6.84 -2.46 -3.41
C ALA A 82 7.12 -1.49 -2.25
N ILE A 83 6.76 -0.20 -2.40
CA ILE A 83 6.92 0.77 -1.31
C ILE A 83 5.92 0.51 -0.18
N THR A 84 4.67 0.14 -0.48
CA THR A 84 3.67 -0.21 0.52
C THR A 84 4.15 -1.39 1.38
N TRP A 85 4.70 -2.44 0.76
CA TRP A 85 5.34 -3.53 1.50
C TRP A 85 6.52 -3.04 2.34
N SER A 86 7.42 -2.27 1.74
CA SER A 86 8.68 -1.88 2.37
C SER A 86 8.45 -1.01 3.62
N VAL A 87 7.37 -0.24 3.65
CA VAL A 87 6.95 0.55 4.83
C VAL A 87 6.05 -0.28 5.75
N PHE A 88 4.88 -0.71 5.27
CA PHE A 88 3.83 -1.27 6.13
C PHE A 88 3.98 -2.79 6.34
N GLY A 89 4.45 -3.52 5.34
CA GLY A 89 4.73 -4.95 5.44
C GLY A 89 5.84 -5.27 6.40
N THR A 90 6.96 -4.54 6.32
CA THR A 90 8.09 -4.72 7.22
C THR A 90 7.72 -4.46 8.67
N ILE A 91 7.02 -3.37 8.97
CA ILE A 91 6.59 -3.03 10.33
C ILE A 91 5.47 -3.94 10.85
N SER A 92 4.59 -4.46 9.97
CA SER A 92 3.57 -5.44 10.36
C SER A 92 4.17 -6.68 11.02
N ARG A 93 5.37 -7.08 10.57
CA ARG A 93 6.10 -8.27 11.03
C ARG A 93 7.10 -7.95 12.14
N ALA A 94 7.24 -6.70 12.56
CA ALA A 94 8.09 -6.33 13.68
C ALA A 94 7.51 -6.80 15.01
N GLU A 95 8.35 -6.83 16.05
CA GLU A 95 7.90 -7.04 17.42
C GLU A 95 6.82 -6.01 17.80
N THR A 96 5.84 -6.43 18.61
CA THR A 96 4.69 -5.60 18.98
C THR A 96 5.09 -4.26 19.58
N THR A 97 6.16 -4.21 20.38
CA THR A 97 6.66 -2.96 20.99
C THR A 97 7.17 -1.97 19.93
N ILE A 98 7.94 -2.46 18.95
CA ILE A 98 8.45 -1.66 17.83
C ILE A 98 7.29 -1.21 16.95
N ARG A 99 6.39 -2.13 16.60
CA ARG A 99 5.20 -1.84 15.77
C ARG A 99 4.31 -0.79 16.42
N ASN A 100 3.97 -0.95 17.71
CA ASN A 100 3.12 0.01 18.42
C ASN A 100 3.78 1.39 18.53
N LYS A 101 5.09 1.45 18.78
CA LYS A 101 5.84 2.71 18.79
C LYS A 101 5.75 3.39 17.42
N TRP A 102 6.06 2.67 16.36
CA TRP A 102 6.00 3.20 15.00
C TRP A 102 4.60 3.70 14.65
N ILE A 103 3.54 2.97 15.01
CA ILE A 103 2.16 3.42 14.75
C ILE A 103 1.82 4.69 15.55
N ASN A 104 2.27 4.82 16.81
CA ASN A 104 2.07 6.05 17.58
C ASN A 104 2.73 7.25 16.88
N ASP A 105 4.01 7.11 16.49
CA ASP A 105 4.76 8.15 15.79
C ASP A 105 4.09 8.50 14.45
N PHE A 106 3.65 7.48 13.71
CA PHE A 106 2.94 7.63 12.44
C PHE A 106 1.59 8.35 12.61
N PHE A 107 0.82 8.00 13.65
CA PHE A 107 -0.45 8.67 13.97
C PHE A 107 -0.24 10.13 14.37
N GLU A 108 0.78 10.43 15.17
CA GLU A 108 1.14 11.80 15.51
C GLU A 108 1.47 12.62 14.25
N MET A 109 2.30 12.07 13.35
CA MET A 109 2.66 12.70 12.08
C MET A 109 1.44 13.06 11.22
N ILE A 110 0.46 12.16 11.11
CA ILE A 110 -0.78 12.42 10.34
C ILE A 110 -1.88 13.11 11.17
N GLY A 111 -1.54 13.62 12.37
CA GLY A 111 -2.41 14.41 13.21
C GLY A 111 -3.59 13.63 13.82
N ILE A 112 -3.40 12.35 14.08
CA ILE A 112 -4.33 11.49 14.82
C ILE A 112 -3.86 11.43 16.26
N LYS A 113 -4.73 11.83 17.18
CA LYS A 113 -4.46 11.75 18.61
C LYS A 113 -4.96 10.41 19.12
N VAL A 114 -4.06 9.60 19.63
CA VAL A 114 -4.39 8.37 20.34
C VAL A 114 -3.72 8.40 21.72
N GLU A 115 -4.31 7.68 22.66
CA GLU A 115 -3.57 7.24 23.83
C GLU A 115 -2.53 6.19 23.42
N SER A 116 -1.68 5.76 24.35
CA SER A 116 -0.67 4.74 24.08
C SER A 116 -1.31 3.45 23.52
N ILE A 117 -0.93 3.09 22.29
CA ILE A 117 -1.35 1.83 21.64
C ILE A 117 -0.79 0.61 22.40
N LYS A 118 -1.66 -0.30 22.83
CA LYS A 118 -1.25 -1.53 23.54
C LYS A 118 -1.19 -2.74 22.61
N THR A 119 -2.09 -2.78 21.63
CA THR A 119 -2.25 -3.84 20.65
C THR A 119 -2.50 -3.22 19.29
N SER A 120 -1.88 -3.82 18.28
CA SER A 120 -2.02 -3.37 16.91
C SER A 120 -1.89 -4.53 15.93
N GLU A 121 -2.58 -4.36 14.81
CA GLU A 121 -2.43 -5.16 13.60
C GLU A 121 -2.23 -4.22 12.42
N ILE A 122 -1.33 -4.63 11.52
CA ILE A 122 -1.21 -4.02 10.19
C ILE A 122 -1.47 -5.13 9.19
N PHE A 123 -2.41 -4.88 8.27
CA PHE A 123 -2.74 -5.82 7.21
C PHE A 123 -2.52 -5.17 5.85
N LEU A 124 -2.22 -5.98 4.84
CA LEU A 124 -1.96 -5.51 3.48
C LEU A 124 -2.94 -6.12 2.48
N TRP A 125 -3.30 -5.33 1.47
CA TRP A 125 -4.03 -5.75 0.27
C TRP A 125 -5.26 -6.60 0.56
N ARG A 126 -6.03 -6.21 1.58
CA ARG A 126 -7.26 -6.90 1.95
C ARG A 126 -8.44 -6.25 1.24
N ARG A 127 -9.23 -7.05 0.54
CA ARG A 127 -10.50 -6.59 -0.03
C ARG A 127 -11.57 -6.56 1.05
N ILE A 128 -12.23 -5.42 1.19
CA ILE A 128 -13.46 -5.30 1.95
C ILE A 128 -14.67 -5.55 1.04
N PRO A 129 -15.82 -5.98 1.58
CA PRO A 129 -17.05 -6.09 0.79
C PRO A 129 -17.43 -4.77 0.11
N HIS A 130 -17.98 -4.84 -1.09
CA HIS A 130 -18.43 -3.64 -1.80
C HIS A 130 -19.55 -2.93 -1.01
N PRO A 131 -19.46 -1.61 -0.74
CA PRO A 131 -20.37 -0.92 0.17
C PRO A 131 -21.83 -0.82 -0.31
N ASP A 132 -22.10 -1.09 -1.59
CA ASP A 132 -23.47 -1.10 -2.14
C ASP A 132 -24.06 -2.50 -2.33
N THR A 133 -23.23 -3.55 -2.40
CA THR A 133 -23.66 -4.90 -2.82
C THR A 133 -23.21 -6.01 -1.88
N LEU A 134 -22.27 -5.74 -0.98
CA LEU A 134 -21.70 -6.68 0.01
C LEU A 134 -21.04 -7.94 -0.57
N VAL A 135 -20.73 -7.95 -1.87
CA VAL A 135 -20.01 -9.05 -2.53
C VAL A 135 -18.48 -8.81 -2.50
N SER A 136 -17.71 -9.85 -2.84
CA SER A 136 -16.24 -9.89 -2.78
C SER A 136 -15.48 -8.95 -3.74
N GLY A 137 -16.20 -8.18 -4.58
CA GLY A 137 -15.64 -7.22 -5.54
C GLY A 137 -15.49 -5.79 -5.01
N GLY A 138 -15.40 -5.60 -3.70
CA GLY A 138 -15.17 -4.28 -3.11
C GLY A 138 -13.72 -3.78 -3.26
N PRO A 139 -13.43 -2.58 -2.73
CA PRO A 139 -12.10 -1.98 -2.84
C PRO A 139 -11.06 -2.84 -2.10
N GLU A 140 -9.90 -2.98 -2.71
CA GLU A 140 -8.70 -3.50 -2.04
C GLU A 140 -8.11 -2.37 -1.20
N ILE A 141 -7.82 -2.65 0.06
CA ILE A 141 -7.13 -1.74 0.97
C ILE A 141 -5.64 -2.04 0.88
N ASP A 142 -4.84 -1.12 0.36
CA ASP A 142 -3.40 -1.33 0.15
C ASP A 142 -2.68 -1.67 1.46
N PHE A 143 -2.98 -0.90 2.52
CA PHE A 143 -2.60 -1.18 3.89
C PHE A 143 -3.71 -0.74 4.85
N GLY A 144 -3.87 -1.45 5.96
CA GLY A 144 -4.73 -1.03 7.04
C GLY A 144 -4.03 -1.14 8.39
N ILE A 145 -4.41 -0.25 9.30
CA ILE A 145 -3.89 -0.23 10.68
C ILE A 145 -5.09 -0.35 11.60
N TYR A 146 -5.07 -1.35 12.48
CA TYR A 146 -6.12 -1.62 13.45
C TYR A 146 -5.55 -1.64 14.86
N THR A 147 -6.16 -0.86 15.74
CA THR A 147 -5.81 -0.75 17.17
C THR A 147 -7.09 -0.89 17.99
N GLU A 148 -7.02 -0.74 19.31
CA GLU A 148 -8.18 -0.81 20.19
C GLU A 148 -9.23 0.27 19.89
N HIS A 149 -8.79 1.43 19.39
CA HIS A 149 -9.61 2.64 19.28
C HIS A 149 -9.61 3.28 17.90
N THR A 150 -8.74 2.83 16.98
CA THR A 150 -8.57 3.42 15.66
C THR A 150 -8.49 2.35 14.58
N ILE A 151 -9.23 2.55 13.48
CA ILE A 151 -9.08 1.81 12.22
C ILE A 151 -8.68 2.79 11.11
N VAL A 152 -7.64 2.44 10.35
CA VAL A 152 -7.17 3.18 9.18
C VAL A 152 -7.29 2.30 7.95
N PHE A 153 -7.92 2.81 6.90
CA PHE A 153 -7.91 2.23 5.56
C PHE A 153 -7.05 3.10 4.63
N GLY A 154 -5.92 2.55 4.19
CA GLY A 154 -4.95 3.20 3.34
C GLY A 154 -5.21 3.03 1.84
N GLU A 155 -4.83 4.04 1.08
CA GLU A 155 -4.63 4.02 -0.38
C GLU A 155 -3.24 4.62 -0.67
N ALA A 156 -2.41 3.85 -1.35
CA ALA A 156 -1.07 4.21 -1.77
C ALA A 156 -1.07 4.62 -3.24
N LYS A 157 -0.41 5.73 -3.55
CA LYS A 157 -0.20 6.21 -4.92
C LYS A 157 1.24 6.67 -5.09
N TRP A 158 1.80 6.43 -6.27
CA TRP A 158 3.10 6.95 -6.65
C TRP A 158 2.94 7.98 -7.77
N LEU A 159 2.83 7.53 -9.02
CA LEU A 159 2.59 8.38 -10.20
C LEU A 159 1.21 8.15 -10.84
N SER A 160 0.49 7.12 -10.40
CA SER A 160 -0.84 6.83 -10.93
C SER A 160 -1.87 7.75 -10.28
N PRO A 161 -2.84 8.29 -11.03
CA PRO A 161 -3.96 9.00 -10.43
C PRO A 161 -4.84 8.02 -9.64
N VAL A 162 -5.63 8.55 -8.70
CA VAL A 162 -6.68 7.78 -8.01
C VAL A 162 -7.68 7.26 -9.04
N GLY A 163 -8.08 5.99 -8.90
CA GLY A 163 -9.05 5.38 -9.80
C GLY A 163 -10.41 6.07 -9.72
N VAL A 164 -10.76 6.82 -10.76
CA VAL A 164 -12.11 7.36 -10.99
C VAL A 164 -12.95 6.32 -11.74
N THR A 165 -14.27 6.30 -11.58
CA THR A 165 -15.22 5.33 -12.21
C THR A 165 -15.39 3.96 -11.53
N GLN A 166 -15.21 3.91 -10.22
CA GLN A 166 -15.54 2.79 -9.34
C GLN A 166 -17.03 2.79 -8.94
N GLY A 167 -17.47 1.75 -8.22
CA GLY A 167 -18.85 1.61 -7.75
C GLY A 167 -19.79 0.96 -8.77
N LYS A 168 -20.98 0.55 -8.31
CA LYS A 168 -21.97 -0.15 -9.16
C LYS A 168 -22.37 0.67 -10.40
N ASN A 169 -22.45 1.99 -10.26
CA ASN A 169 -22.83 2.90 -11.34
C ASN A 169 -21.61 3.57 -12.01
N LYS A 170 -20.38 3.19 -11.64
CA LYS A 170 -19.12 3.78 -12.15
C LYS A 170 -19.01 5.30 -11.91
N ASP A 171 -19.61 5.77 -10.82
CA ASP A 171 -19.71 7.17 -10.41
C ASP A 171 -18.86 7.50 -9.18
N LYS A 172 -18.15 6.51 -8.63
CA LYS A 172 -17.38 6.65 -7.40
C LYS A 172 -15.88 6.60 -7.64
N ASP A 173 -15.10 7.12 -6.72
CA ASP A 173 -13.66 6.85 -6.65
C ASP A 173 -13.32 5.81 -5.57
N GLN A 174 -12.07 5.36 -5.53
CA GLN A 174 -11.57 4.37 -4.58
C GLN A 174 -11.64 4.83 -3.12
N ILE A 175 -11.60 6.14 -2.86
CA ILE A 175 -11.69 6.72 -1.52
C ILE A 175 -13.15 6.70 -1.04
N GLN A 176 -14.08 7.07 -1.91
CA GLN A 176 -15.52 7.07 -1.63
C GLN A 176 -16.01 5.67 -1.23
N LEU A 177 -15.55 4.62 -1.91
CA LEU A 177 -15.92 3.26 -1.53
C LEU A 177 -15.48 2.88 -0.10
N ARG A 178 -14.30 3.33 0.32
CA ARG A 178 -13.80 3.11 1.69
C ARG A 178 -14.61 3.90 2.71
N MET A 179 -14.86 5.18 2.43
CA MET A 179 -15.67 6.05 3.28
C MET A 179 -17.07 5.46 3.47
N GLU A 180 -17.73 5.08 2.37
CA GLU A 180 -19.08 4.51 2.45
C GLU A 180 -19.12 3.19 3.21
N PHE A 181 -18.10 2.34 3.06
CA PHE A 181 -18.04 1.11 3.83
C PHE A 181 -17.94 1.39 5.33
N LEU A 182 -17.03 2.29 5.74
CA LEU A 182 -16.88 2.69 7.14
C LEU A 182 -18.14 3.36 7.68
N ASP A 183 -18.81 4.18 6.88
CA ASP A 183 -20.01 4.90 7.29
C ASP A 183 -21.20 3.94 7.51
N LYS A 184 -21.43 3.05 6.54
CA LYS A 184 -22.56 2.10 6.58
C LYS A 184 -22.34 0.96 7.57
N TYR A 185 -21.11 0.45 7.67
CA TYR A 185 -20.82 -0.81 8.36
C TYR A 185 -19.76 -0.71 9.45
N GLY A 186 -18.89 0.29 9.41
CA GLY A 186 -17.74 0.41 10.30
C GLY A 186 -18.12 0.28 11.78
N LYS A 187 -19.17 0.96 12.24
CA LYS A 187 -19.60 0.88 13.65
C LYS A 187 -20.12 -0.49 14.08
N ARG A 188 -20.69 -1.26 13.15
CA ARG A 188 -21.21 -2.60 13.43
C ARG A 188 -20.10 -3.65 13.45
N ILE A 189 -19.13 -3.49 12.56
CA ILE A 189 -17.98 -4.41 12.43
C ILE A 189 -16.92 -4.12 13.48
N PHE A 190 -16.70 -2.84 13.79
CA PHE A 190 -15.68 -2.35 14.70
C PHE A 190 -16.31 -1.52 15.84
N PRO A 191 -17.08 -2.14 16.75
CA PRO A 191 -17.88 -1.41 17.74
C PRO A 191 -17.06 -0.68 18.79
N SER A 192 -15.81 -1.10 19.05
CA SER A 192 -14.89 -0.45 20.00
C SER A 192 -14.14 0.75 19.42
N ILE A 193 -14.23 0.96 18.11
CA ILE A 193 -13.46 1.98 17.41
C ILE A 193 -14.10 3.34 17.54
N GLN A 194 -13.29 4.29 17.99
CA GLN A 194 -13.65 5.69 18.20
C GLN A 194 -13.25 6.55 17.00
N GLN A 195 -12.18 6.18 16.30
CA GLN A 195 -11.65 6.91 15.15
C GLN A 195 -11.60 6.03 13.90
N MET A 196 -12.34 6.41 12.87
CA MET A 196 -12.34 5.75 11.57
C MET A 196 -11.66 6.66 10.56
N ILE A 197 -10.67 6.13 9.84
CA ILE A 197 -9.78 6.97 9.04
C ILE A 197 -9.61 6.37 7.66
N VAL A 198 -9.72 7.23 6.64
CA VAL A 198 -9.29 6.94 5.28
C VAL A 198 -8.04 7.76 5.00
N LEU A 199 -6.93 7.09 4.74
CA LEU A 199 -5.62 7.71 4.56
C LEU A 199 -5.16 7.54 3.12
N GLY A 200 -4.81 8.65 2.46
CA GLY A 200 -4.10 8.64 1.18
C GLY A 200 -2.62 8.96 1.36
N ILE A 201 -1.74 8.18 0.74
CA ILE A 201 -0.29 8.46 0.70
C ILE A 201 0.15 8.58 -0.75
N GLY A 202 0.71 9.73 -1.12
CA GLY A 202 1.13 10.04 -2.49
C GLY A 202 2.53 10.63 -2.58
N LEU A 203 2.96 10.98 -3.79
CA LEU A 203 4.09 11.92 -3.96
C LEU A 203 3.71 13.35 -3.54
N LYS A 204 2.42 13.66 -3.57
CA LYS A 204 1.83 14.92 -3.13
C LYS A 204 0.65 14.60 -2.20
N ARG A 205 0.22 15.61 -1.43
CA ARG A 205 -0.92 15.52 -0.51
C ARG A 205 -2.26 15.65 -1.24
N ASP A 206 -2.46 14.86 -2.30
CA ASP A 206 -3.61 14.97 -3.22
C ASP A 206 -4.36 13.64 -3.45
N VAL A 207 -3.92 12.53 -2.86
CA VAL A 207 -4.60 11.23 -2.96
C VAL A 207 -6.01 11.27 -2.38
N VAL A 208 -6.20 12.01 -1.28
CA VAL A 208 -7.52 12.26 -0.71
C VAL A 208 -7.61 13.70 -0.20
N LYS A 209 -8.79 14.30 -0.34
CA LYS A 209 -9.06 15.60 0.27
C LYS A 209 -9.12 15.44 1.79
N THR A 210 -8.34 16.23 2.51
CA THR A 210 -8.41 16.23 3.98
C THR A 210 -9.75 16.85 4.42
N GLU A 211 -10.60 16.04 5.06
CA GLU A 211 -11.92 16.44 5.53
C GLU A 211 -12.45 15.50 6.61
N GLN A 212 -13.44 15.96 7.38
CA GLN A 212 -14.18 15.13 8.34
C GLN A 212 -15.61 14.92 7.82
N LYS A 213 -16.05 13.67 7.72
CA LYS A 213 -17.43 13.28 7.35
C LYS A 213 -18.01 12.38 8.43
N GLY A 214 -18.90 12.93 9.25
CA GLY A 214 -19.42 12.22 10.41
C GLY A 214 -18.29 11.78 11.36
N ASN A 215 -18.16 10.48 11.59
CA ASN A 215 -17.10 9.91 12.44
C ASN A 215 -15.86 9.46 11.65
N ILE A 216 -15.81 9.75 10.34
CA ILE A 216 -14.72 9.35 9.46
C ILE A 216 -13.85 10.56 9.16
N LYS A 217 -12.55 10.44 9.43
CA LYS A 217 -11.54 11.43 9.08
C LYS A 217 -10.82 10.99 7.80
N CYS A 218 -10.78 11.86 6.81
CA CYS A 218 -9.95 11.68 5.63
C CYS A 218 -8.68 12.50 5.79
N VAL A 219 -7.52 11.88 5.60
CA VAL A 219 -6.20 12.50 5.77
C VAL A 219 -5.32 12.14 4.59
N SER A 220 -4.48 13.08 4.16
CA SER A 220 -3.50 12.87 3.09
C SER A 220 -2.10 13.24 3.56
N THR A 221 -1.11 12.42 3.22
CA THR A 221 0.31 12.64 3.52
C THR A 221 1.17 12.26 2.31
N THR A 222 2.47 12.52 2.36
CA THR A 222 3.40 12.12 1.29
C THR A 222 4.28 10.94 1.70
N TRP A 223 4.83 10.23 0.72
CA TRP A 223 5.90 9.26 0.96
C TRP A 223 7.16 9.90 1.57
N ASP A 224 7.47 11.15 1.20
CA ASP A 224 8.58 11.91 1.78
C ASP A 224 8.39 12.19 3.28
N ASP A 225 7.15 12.29 3.76
CA ASP A 225 6.86 12.44 5.19
C ASP A 225 6.98 11.08 5.92
N VAL A 226 6.67 9.96 5.22
CA VAL A 226 6.59 8.61 5.81
C VAL A 226 7.96 7.91 5.88
N CYS A 227 8.82 8.12 4.87
CA CYS A 227 10.08 7.42 4.66
C CYS A 227 11.29 8.30 4.97
#